data_AF-A0A7S4MLG8-F1
#
_entry.id   AF-A0A7S4MLG8-F1
#
_cell.length_a   1.000
_cell.length_b   1.000
_cell.length_c   1.000
_cell.angle_alpha   90.00
_cell.angle_beta   90.00
_cell.angle_gamma   90.00
#
_symmetry.space_group_name_H-M   'P 1'
#
loop_
_entity.id
_entity.type
_entity.pdbx_description
1 polymer ?
#
loop_
_entity_poly.entity_id
_entity_poly.type
_entity_poly.pdbx_seq_one_letter_code
_entity_poly.pdbx_strand_id
1 'polypeptide(L)'
;NGKKLAVKIQFPGLRETCSGDSLTIQILLGIMTKMFPEFKFGWLIKEINVNLPKELNFRQEGLNAELVRNNFKDCRNVVVPEIMWDYSNSRVLVMEFCEGVQINDITGIKEQGI
;
A
#
# COMPACT_ATOMS: atom_id res chain seq x y z
N ASN A 1 -9.42 24.39 -9.20
CA ASN A 1 -10.12 24.61 -7.90
C ASN A 1 -9.19 24.62 -6.67
N GLY A 2 -7.85 24.69 -6.80
CA GLY A 2 -6.95 24.87 -5.64
C GLY A 2 -6.93 23.75 -4.59
N LYS A 3 -7.65 22.63 -4.79
CA LYS A 3 -7.67 21.50 -3.85
C LYS A 3 -6.30 20.81 -3.81
N LYS A 4 -5.81 20.55 -2.60
CA LYS A 4 -4.60 19.76 -2.33
C LYS A 4 -4.93 18.27 -2.49
N LEU A 5 -4.12 17.55 -3.26
CA LEU A 5 -4.32 16.13 -3.58
C LEU A 5 -3.05 15.35 -3.27
N ALA A 6 -3.21 14.08 -2.88
CA ALA A 6 -2.14 13.11 -2.83
C ALA A 6 -2.10 12.33 -4.15
N VAL A 7 -0.90 12.19 -4.72
CA VAL A 7 -0.69 11.49 -6.01
C VAL A 7 0.34 10.38 -5.80
N LYS A 8 -0.12 9.13 -5.83
CA LYS A 8 0.73 7.93 -5.76
C LYS A 8 1.03 7.46 -7.18
N ILE A 9 2.31 7.36 -7.53
CA ILE A 9 2.77 6.99 -8.88
C ILE A 9 3.62 5.72 -8.79
N GLN A 10 3.34 4.72 -9.63
CA GLN A 10 4.20 3.55 -9.76
C GLN A 10 5.49 3.89 -10.48
N PHE A 11 6.60 3.29 -10.03
CA PHE A 11 7.87 3.38 -10.74
C PHE A 11 7.76 2.78 -12.15
N PRO A 12 8.39 3.41 -13.16
CA PRO A 12 8.46 2.84 -14.50
C PRO A 12 9.09 1.44 -14.47
N GLY A 13 8.55 0.51 -15.27
CA GLY A 13 9.07 -0.86 -15.37
C GLY A 13 8.78 -1.79 -14.19
N LEU A 14 8.26 -1.28 -13.06
CA LEU A 14 8.04 -2.08 -11.85
C LEU A 14 7.19 -3.34 -12.09
N ARG A 15 6.12 -3.22 -12.88
CA ARG A 15 5.24 -4.37 -13.18
C ARG A 15 5.94 -5.45 -14.01
N GLU A 16 6.86 -5.04 -14.89
CA GLU A 16 7.61 -5.94 -15.75
C GLU A 16 8.73 -6.64 -14.96
N THR A 17 9.41 -5.93 -14.05
CA THR A 17 10.48 -6.50 -13.22
C THR A 17 9.94 -7.31 -12.03
N CYS A 18 8.78 -6.96 -11.48
CA CYS A 18 8.23 -7.58 -10.28
C CYS A 18 8.06 -9.11 -10.39
N SER A 19 7.77 -9.64 -11.57
CA SER A 19 7.65 -11.10 -11.76
C SER A 19 9.00 -11.80 -11.62
N GLY A 20 10.07 -11.19 -12.15
CA GLY A 20 11.44 -11.69 -12.00
C GLY A 20 11.99 -11.48 -10.59
N ASP A 21 11.70 -10.33 -9.98
CA ASP A 21 12.12 -10.01 -8.62
C ASP A 21 11.45 -10.97 -7.60
N SER A 22 10.15 -11.23 -7.75
CA SER A 22 9.42 -12.19 -6.92
C SER A 22 10.02 -13.60 -7.01
N LEU A 23 10.37 -14.06 -8.21
CA LEU A 23 11.02 -15.37 -8.38
C LEU A 23 12.41 -15.41 -7.71
N THR A 24 13.18 -14.34 -7.87
CA THR A 24 14.52 -14.22 -7.26
C THR A 24 14.43 -14.24 -5.73
N ILE A 25 13.49 -13.49 -5.15
CA ILE A 25 13.22 -13.47 -3.71
C ILE A 25 12.81 -14.86 -3.21
N GLN A 26 11.96 -15.57 -3.96
CA GLN A 26 11.55 -16.93 -3.60
C GLN A 26 12.72 -17.92 -3.57
N ILE A 27 13.60 -17.87 -4.56
CA ILE A 27 14.78 -18.73 -4.63
C ILE A 27 15.72 -18.43 -3.45
N LEU A 28 16.00 -17.15 -3.20
CA LEU A 28 16.88 -16.75 -2.09
C LEU A 28 16.31 -17.17 -0.72
N LEU A 29 15.02 -16.93 -0.47
CA LEU A 29 14.37 -17.34 0.77
C LEU A 29 14.33 -18.86 0.93
N GLY A 30 14.17 -19.61 -0.17
CA GLY A 30 14.26 -21.07 -0.18
C GLY A 30 15.67 -21.58 0.20
N ILE A 31 16.72 -20.97 -0.36
CA ILE A 31 18.11 -21.29 -0.01
C ILE A 31 18.38 -20.97 1.46
N MET A 32 17.97 -19.79 1.93
CA MET A 32 18.16 -19.35 3.32
C MET A 32 17.46 -20.28 4.30
N THR A 33 16.22 -20.69 4.01
CA THR A 33 15.46 -21.64 4.86
C THR A 33 16.15 -23.01 4.92
N LYS A 34 16.83 -23.42 3.84
CA LYS A 34 17.59 -24.68 3.79
C LYS A 34 18.93 -24.60 4.53
N MET A 35 19.64 -23.47 4.40
CA MET A 35 20.95 -23.26 5.05
C MET A 35 20.81 -22.94 6.55
N PHE A 36 19.72 -22.28 6.92
CA PHE A 36 19.43 -21.84 8.28
C PHE A 36 18.04 -22.35 8.69
N PRO A 37 17.91 -23.56 9.25
CA PRO A 37 16.62 -24.13 9.63
C PRO A 37 15.82 -23.31 10.67
N GLU A 38 16.52 -22.46 11.44
CA GLU A 38 15.94 -21.46 12.36
C GLU A 38 15.23 -20.31 11.61
N PHE A 39 15.52 -20.12 10.32
CA PHE A 39 14.98 -19.04 9.48
C PHE A 39 13.57 -19.38 8.99
N LYS A 40 12.56 -18.96 9.77
CA LYS A 40 11.13 -19.26 9.52
C LYS A 40 10.42 -18.17 8.69
N PHE A 41 10.91 -17.85 7.50
CA PHE A 41 10.27 -16.87 6.59
C PHE A 41 9.51 -17.50 5.42
N GLY A 42 9.23 -18.80 5.45
CA GLY A 42 8.41 -19.45 4.42
C GLY A 42 7.01 -18.82 4.26
N TRP A 43 6.45 -18.25 5.33
CA TRP A 43 5.18 -17.51 5.28
C TRP A 43 5.29 -16.20 4.49
N LEU A 44 6.44 -15.52 4.56
CA LEU A 44 6.68 -14.25 3.87
C LEU A 44 6.65 -14.42 2.35
N ILE A 45 7.15 -15.55 1.83
CA ILE A 45 7.05 -15.89 0.40
C ILE A 45 5.59 -15.88 -0.05
N LYS A 46 4.73 -16.57 0.71
CA LYS A 46 3.30 -16.67 0.40
C LYS A 46 2.65 -15.29 0.43
N GLU A 47 3.03 -14.45 1.38
CA GLU A 47 2.50 -13.11 1.52
C GLU A 47 2.92 -12.18 0.37
N ILE A 48 4.19 -12.19 -0.01
CA ILE A 48 4.70 -11.42 -1.17
C ILE A 48 3.97 -11.83 -2.46
N ASN A 49 3.83 -13.13 -2.72
CA ASN A 49 3.16 -13.62 -3.92
C ASN A 49 1.70 -13.19 -4.01
N VAL A 50 1.01 -13.06 -2.88
CA VAL A 50 -0.40 -12.67 -2.83
C VAL A 50 -0.58 -11.15 -2.88
N ASN A 51 0.30 -10.39 -2.21
CA ASN A 51 0.13 -8.95 -2.02
C ASN A 51 0.79 -8.11 -3.11
N LEU A 52 1.97 -8.51 -3.60
CA LEU A 52 2.70 -7.75 -4.61
C LEU A 52 1.87 -7.50 -5.88
N PRO A 53 1.13 -8.48 -6.45
CA PRO A 53 0.27 -8.21 -7.61
C PRO A 53 -0.87 -7.22 -7.33
N LYS A 54 -1.36 -7.17 -6.09
CA LYS A 54 -2.42 -6.24 -5.68
C LYS A 54 -1.89 -4.81 -5.60
N GLU A 55 -0.66 -4.64 -5.10
CA GLU A 55 0.00 -3.33 -5.06
C GLU A 55 0.33 -2.78 -6.46
N LEU A 56 0.51 -3.67 -7.45
CA LEU A 56 0.75 -3.28 -8.84
C LEU A 56 -0.52 -2.85 -9.60
N ASN A 57 -1.69 -2.89 -8.98
CA ASN A 57 -2.93 -2.40 -9.58
C ASN A 57 -3.63 -1.39 -8.69
N PHE A 58 -3.26 -0.12 -8.86
CA PHE A 58 -3.85 0.98 -8.09
C PHE A 58 -5.35 1.20 -8.34
N ARG A 59 -5.90 0.69 -9.43
CA ARG A 59 -7.35 0.69 -9.62
C ARG A 59 -8.05 -0.19 -8.59
N GLN A 60 -7.46 -1.34 -8.25
CA GLN A 60 -7.99 -2.20 -7.20
C GLN A 60 -7.84 -1.56 -5.81
N GLU A 61 -6.72 -0.89 -5.56
CA GLU A 61 -6.50 -0.12 -4.33
C GLU A 61 -7.57 0.97 -4.16
N GLY A 62 -7.84 1.77 -5.20
CA GLY A 62 -8.90 2.78 -5.17
C GLY A 62 -10.30 2.20 -4.95
N LEU A 63 -10.65 1.07 -5.57
CA LEU A 63 -11.93 0.40 -5.34
C LEU A 63 -12.07 -0.10 -3.90
N ASN A 64 -10.99 -0.62 -3.33
CA ASN A 64 -10.98 -1.03 -1.93
C ASN A 64 -11.12 0.19 -1.01
N ALA A 65 -10.50 1.33 -1.34
CA ALA A 65 -10.65 2.58 -0.57
C ALA A 65 -12.10 3.07 -0.56
N GLU A 66 -12.80 3.03 -1.70
CA GLU A 66 -14.24 3.37 -1.77
C GLU A 66 -15.10 2.43 -0.91
N LEU A 67 -14.80 1.13 -0.91
CA LEU A 67 -15.49 0.17 -0.05
C LEU A 67 -15.26 0.47 1.43
N VAL A 68 -14.02 0.79 1.82
CA VAL A 68 -13.70 1.18 3.20
C VAL A 68 -14.41 2.50 3.56
N ARG A 69 -14.40 3.50 2.67
CA ARG A 69 -15.12 4.77 2.86
C ARG A 69 -16.61 4.53 3.12
N ASN A 70 -17.25 3.65 2.35
CA ASN A 70 -18.65 3.30 2.56
C ASN A 70 -18.88 2.52 3.87
N ASN A 71 -17.99 1.61 4.24
CA ASN A 71 -18.11 0.85 5.48
C ASN A 71 -17.99 1.74 6.73
N PHE A 72 -17.18 2.79 6.66
CA PHE A 72 -16.92 3.73 7.76
C PHE A 72 -17.71 5.04 7.64
N LYS A 73 -18.69 5.14 6.74
CA LYS A 73 -19.47 6.38 6.51
C LYS A 73 -20.13 6.95 7.77
N ASP A 74 -20.47 6.10 8.74
CA ASP A 74 -21.13 6.47 9.99
C ASP A 74 -20.14 6.62 11.17
N CYS A 75 -18.85 6.34 10.95
CA CYS A 75 -17.80 6.42 11.96
C CYS A 75 -17.12 7.80 11.96
N ARG A 76 -17.47 8.64 12.95
CA ARG A 76 -16.95 10.03 13.06
C ARG A 76 -15.43 10.14 13.25
N ASN A 77 -14.77 9.08 13.73
CA ASN A 77 -13.33 9.09 14.05
C ASN A 77 -12.45 8.54 12.91
N VAL A 78 -13.04 8.15 11.78
CA VAL A 78 -12.31 7.58 10.65
C VAL A 78 -12.63 8.40 9.41
N VAL A 79 -11.58 8.89 8.75
CA VAL A 79 -11.68 9.59 7.46
C VAL A 79 -10.97 8.75 6.42
N VAL A 80 -11.66 8.50 5.30
CA VAL A 80 -11.10 7.79 4.14
C VAL A 80 -11.12 8.77 2.95
N PRO A 81 -9.97 9.12 2.36
CA PRO A 81 -9.89 10.13 1.30
C PRO A 81 -10.66 9.71 0.05
N GLU A 82 -11.27 10.68 -0.64
CA GLU A 82 -12.02 10.43 -1.87
C GLU A 82 -11.05 10.16 -3.03
N ILE A 83 -11.36 9.18 -3.87
CA ILE A 83 -10.56 8.90 -5.06
C ILE A 83 -10.99 9.81 -6.20
N MET A 84 -10.03 10.50 -6.81
CA MET A 84 -10.25 11.30 -8.02
C MET A 84 -10.10 10.40 -9.25
N TRP A 85 -11.18 9.71 -9.62
CA TRP A 85 -11.16 8.68 -10.68
C TRP A 85 -10.77 9.22 -12.06
N ASP A 86 -11.13 10.45 -12.39
CA ASP A 86 -10.77 11.10 -13.66
C ASP A 86 -9.26 11.26 -13.84
N TYR A 87 -8.49 11.23 -12.74
CA TYR A 87 -7.03 11.32 -12.73
C TYR A 87 -6.34 10.02 -12.31
N SER A 88 -7.12 8.95 -12.05
CA SER A 88 -6.61 7.69 -11.54
C SER A 88 -6.68 6.58 -12.59
N ASN A 89 -5.68 5.69 -12.59
CA ASN A 89 -5.63 4.51 -13.44
C ASN A 89 -4.86 3.38 -12.74
N SER A 90 -4.47 2.33 -13.46
CA SER A 90 -3.76 1.20 -12.85
C SER A 90 -2.38 1.52 -12.28
N ARG A 91 -1.75 2.62 -12.72
CA ARG A 91 -0.37 3.04 -12.37
C ARG A 91 -0.31 4.34 -11.57
N VAL A 92 -1.41 5.10 -11.51
CA VAL A 92 -1.51 6.37 -10.80
C VAL A 92 -2.78 6.38 -9.96
N LEU A 93 -2.67 6.67 -8.66
CA LEU A 93 -3.80 6.86 -7.76
C LEU A 93 -3.81 8.29 -7.24
N VAL A 94 -4.89 9.01 -7.49
CA VAL A 94 -5.08 10.39 -7.03
C VAL A 94 -6.23 10.42 -6.04
N MET A 95 -6.00 11.03 -4.87
CA MET A 95 -6.99 11.11 -3.80
C MET A 95 -6.91 12.43 -3.02
N GLU A 96 -7.93 12.71 -2.22
CA GLU A 96 -7.90 13.83 -1.27
C GLU A 96 -6.65 13.76 -0.39
N PHE A 97 -6.03 14.92 -0.14
CA PHE A 97 -4.92 15.00 0.80
C PHE A 97 -5.46 15.15 2.22
N CYS A 98 -5.19 14.16 3.08
CA CYS A 98 -5.48 14.25 4.52
C CYS A 98 -4.28 14.83 5.26
N GLU A 99 -4.51 15.88 6.04
CA GLU A 99 -3.48 16.44 6.93
C GLU A 99 -3.49 15.69 8.27
N GLY A 100 -2.32 15.46 8.85
CA GLY A 100 -2.18 14.75 10.11
C GLY A 100 -0.74 14.39 10.42
N VAL A 101 -0.54 13.71 11.55
CA VAL A 101 0.74 13.16 11.98
C VAL A 101 0.72 11.65 11.73
N GLN A 102 1.86 11.08 11.34
CA GLN A 102 1.95 9.64 11.13
C GLN A 102 1.77 8.91 12.47
N ILE A 103 1.07 7.78 12.46
CA ILE A 103 0.76 6.99 13.68
C ILE A 103 2.02 6.51 14.43
N ASN A 104 3.15 6.41 13.73
CA ASN A 104 4.45 6.01 14.28
C ASN A 104 5.27 7.19 14.82
N ASP A 105 4.82 8.44 14.67
CA ASP A 105 5.46 9.63 15.22
C ASP A 105 4.85 9.99 16.59
N ILE A 106 5.34 9.29 17.62
CA ILE A 106 4.89 9.48 19.01
C ILE A 106 5.09 10.92 19.48
N THR A 107 6.16 11.57 19.05
CA THR A 107 6.47 12.95 19.45
C THR A 107 5.46 13.91 18.83
N GLY A 108 5.23 13.81 17.52
CA GLY A 108 4.26 14.65 16.83
C GLY A 108 2.83 14.46 17.34
N ILE A 109 2.44 13.24 17.73
CA ILE A 109 1.13 12.96 18.34
C ILE A 109 0.99 13.71 19.68
N LYS A 110 2.00 13.65 20.55
CA LYS A 110 2.01 14.35 21.84
C LYS A 110 1.96 15.87 21.68
N GLU A 111 2.64 16.42 20.68
CA GLU A 111 2.60 17.86 20.37
C GLU A 111 1.19 18.32 19.97
N GLN A 112 0.37 17.42 19.43
CA GLN A 112 -1.05 17.67 19.15
C GLN A 112 -1.98 17.46 20.35
N GLY A 113 -1.43 17.11 21.53
CA GLY A 113 -2.20 16.90 22.75
C GLY A 113 -2.97 15.58 22.79
N ILE A 114 -2.56 14.60 21.96
CA ILE A 114 -3.08 13.23 21.92
C ILE A 114 -2.09 12.28 22.62
#